data_AF-A0A1W9VUT1-F1
#
_entry.id   AF-A0A1W9VUT1-F1
#
_cell.length_a   1.000
_cell.length_b   1.000
_cell.length_c   1.000
_cell.angle_alpha   90.00
_cell.angle_beta   90.00
_cell.angle_gamma   90.00
#
_symmetry.space_group_name_H-M   'P 1'
#
loop_
_entity.id
_entity.type
_entity.pdbx_description
1 polymer ?
#
loop_
_entity_poly.entity_id
_entity_poly.type
_entity_poly.pdbx_seq_one_letter_code
_entity_poly.pdbx_strand_id
1 'polypeptide(L)'
;MHLINIMHCLRDTDLFISGGGGLLQDSTGKGWSILYYLGLILAAKIVKVPVMIYAQGIGPVNKQANKKLMKWILNKVDLITVRDNSSKELLENLGVVQPSIHVNSDPVFLLKEKNFNQTINSHPYIQKLIDSGNRPLIGVSVREYKGYGKDLKKIFAQTADYL
;
A
#
# COMPACT_ATOMS: atom_id res chain seq x y z
N MET A 1 8.63 22.53 -9.28
CA MET A 1 8.06 21.30 -9.89
C MET A 1 9.18 20.54 -10.58
N HIS A 2 9.49 19.32 -10.15
CA HIS A 2 10.61 18.51 -10.66
C HIS A 2 10.23 17.65 -11.88
N LEU A 3 9.22 18.04 -12.68
CA LEU A 3 8.68 17.20 -13.75
C LEU A 3 9.73 16.86 -14.82
N ILE A 4 10.56 17.84 -15.19
CA ILE A 4 11.67 17.64 -16.13
C ILE A 4 12.65 16.60 -15.58
N ASN A 5 13.03 16.72 -14.31
CA ASN A 5 13.94 15.77 -13.66
C ASN A 5 13.33 14.36 -13.57
N ILE A 6 12.02 14.25 -13.29
CA ILE A 6 11.31 12.97 -13.27
C ILE A 6 11.34 12.34 -14.67
N MET A 7 11.05 13.12 -15.71
CA MET A 7 11.07 12.64 -17.10
C MET A 7 12.46 12.18 -17.53
N HIS A 8 13.52 12.92 -17.16
CA HIS A 8 14.90 12.51 -17.41
C HIS A 8 15.24 11.20 -16.69
N CYS A 9 14.92 11.12 -15.39
CA CYS A 9 15.17 9.91 -14.60
C CYS A 9 14.43 8.70 -15.17
N LEU A 10 13.16 8.86 -15.56
CA LEU A 10 12.39 7.79 -16.19
C LEU A 10 13.03 7.36 -17.51
N ARG A 11 13.47 8.30 -18.35
CA ARG A 11 14.10 7.97 -19.64
C ARG A 11 15.34 7.10 -19.51
N ASP A 12 16.08 7.24 -18.42
CA ASP A 12 17.29 6.47 -18.12
C ASP A 12 17.00 5.19 -17.30
N THR A 13 15.72 4.81 -17.15
CA THR A 13 15.27 3.65 -16.37
C THR A 13 14.82 2.49 -17.27
N ASP A 14 15.20 1.27 -16.93
CA ASP A 14 14.80 0.06 -17.68
C ASP A 14 13.39 -0.45 -17.34
N LEU A 15 12.89 -0.16 -16.13
CA LEU A 15 11.59 -0.60 -15.63
C LEU A 15 11.07 0.37 -14.55
N PHE A 16 9.85 0.86 -14.74
CA PHE A 16 9.14 1.61 -13.70
C PHE A 16 8.21 0.69 -12.91
N ILE A 17 8.46 0.57 -11.61
CA ILE A 17 7.64 -0.24 -10.71
C ILE A 17 6.74 0.67 -9.87
N SER A 18 5.43 0.59 -10.09
CA SER A 18 4.44 1.14 -9.16
C SER A 18 4.30 0.16 -8.00
N GLY A 19 5.10 0.39 -6.95
CA GLY A 19 5.26 -0.53 -5.81
C GLY A 19 3.99 -0.80 -5.01
N GLY A 20 4.04 -1.79 -4.13
CA GLY A 20 2.88 -2.33 -3.39
C GLY A 20 2.20 -1.35 -2.41
N GLY A 21 1.23 -1.89 -1.68
CA GLY A 21 0.36 -1.10 -0.79
C GLY A 21 -0.87 -0.54 -1.50
N GLY A 22 -1.55 0.42 -0.88
CA GLY A 22 -2.82 0.99 -1.36
C GLY A 22 -2.66 2.32 -2.09
N LEU A 23 -1.87 2.38 -3.17
CA LEU A 23 -1.58 3.65 -3.85
C LEU A 23 -2.72 4.12 -4.77
N LEU A 24 -3.43 3.18 -5.40
CA LEU A 24 -4.54 3.45 -6.31
C LEU A 24 -5.88 3.35 -5.57
N GLN A 25 -6.15 4.35 -4.73
CA GLN A 25 -7.39 4.43 -3.94
C GLN A 25 -7.85 5.89 -3.74
N ASP A 26 -9.14 6.08 -3.50
CA ASP A 26 -9.76 7.40 -3.25
C ASP A 26 -9.77 7.79 -1.77
N SER A 27 -9.40 6.88 -0.86
CA SER A 27 -9.48 7.07 0.59
C SER A 27 -8.37 7.96 1.18
N THR A 28 -7.30 8.21 0.44
CA THR A 28 -6.16 9.05 0.85
C THR A 28 -6.28 10.49 0.30
N GLY A 29 -6.53 11.44 1.20
CA GLY A 29 -6.64 12.87 0.90
C GLY A 29 -7.97 13.27 0.26
N LYS A 30 -7.99 14.30 -0.60
CA LYS A 30 -9.17 14.71 -1.40
C LYS A 30 -9.41 13.81 -2.64
N GLY A 31 -8.75 12.65 -2.72
CA GLY A 31 -8.73 11.77 -3.91
C GLY A 31 -7.83 12.27 -5.05
N TRP A 32 -6.78 13.04 -4.74
CA TRP A 32 -5.77 13.52 -5.69
C TRP A 32 -4.53 12.63 -5.75
N SER A 33 -4.31 11.81 -4.72
CA SER A 33 -3.18 10.87 -4.63
C SER A 33 -3.17 9.89 -5.81
N ILE A 34 -4.32 9.32 -6.14
CA ILE A 34 -4.50 8.48 -7.32
C ILE A 34 -4.09 9.17 -8.63
N LEU A 35 -4.40 10.46 -8.81
CA LEU A 35 -4.03 11.21 -10.02
C LEU A 35 -2.51 11.39 -10.12
N TYR A 36 -1.84 11.61 -8.99
CA TYR A 36 -0.38 11.70 -8.93
C TYR A 36 0.27 10.40 -9.39
N TYR A 37 -0.14 9.25 -8.83
CA TYR A 37 0.44 7.95 -9.20
C TYR A 37 0.11 7.54 -10.64
N LEU A 38 -1.13 7.79 -11.08
CA LEU A 38 -1.52 7.57 -12.48
C LEU A 38 -0.72 8.48 -13.43
N GLY A 39 -0.43 9.72 -13.04
CA GLY A 39 0.42 10.63 -13.80
C GLY A 39 1.86 10.12 -13.94
N LEU A 40 2.44 9.54 -12.89
CA LEU A 40 3.77 8.92 -12.95
C LEU A 40 3.80 7.70 -13.89
N ILE A 41 2.78 6.83 -13.78
CA ILE A 41 2.63 5.68 -14.68
C ILE A 41 2.53 6.15 -16.14
N LEU A 42 1.69 7.17 -16.39
CA LEU A 42 1.52 7.72 -17.72
C LEU A 42 2.82 8.34 -18.24
N ALA A 43 3.55 9.08 -17.41
CA ALA A 43 4.84 9.66 -17.76
C ALA A 43 5.84 8.57 -18.18
N ALA A 44 5.94 7.47 -17.42
CA ALA A 44 6.77 6.32 -17.78
C ALA A 44 6.36 5.71 -19.13
N LYS A 45 5.05 5.56 -19.40
CA LYS A 45 4.57 5.09 -20.71
C LYS A 45 4.88 6.07 -21.85
N ILE A 46 4.83 7.39 -21.61
CA ILE A 46 5.16 8.41 -22.61
C ILE A 46 6.64 8.31 -23.01
N VAL A 47 7.55 8.11 -22.05
CA VAL A 47 8.98 7.90 -22.33
C VAL A 47 9.32 6.45 -22.73
N LYS A 48 8.30 5.61 -22.96
CA LYS A 48 8.41 4.21 -23.41
C LYS A 48 9.15 3.27 -22.46
N VAL A 49 9.12 3.56 -21.17
CA VAL A 49 9.65 2.66 -20.14
C VAL A 49 8.59 1.58 -19.85
N PRO A 50 8.98 0.30 -19.77
CA PRO A 50 8.10 -0.76 -19.27
C PRO A 50 7.59 -0.42 -17.87
N VAL A 51 6.31 -0.67 -17.61
CA VAL A 51 5.65 -0.39 -16.33
C VAL A 51 5.06 -1.67 -15.75
N MET A 52 5.40 -1.93 -14.49
CA MET A 52 4.81 -2.98 -13.68
C MET A 52 4.03 -2.39 -12.51
N ILE A 53 2.80 -2.83 -12.31
CA ILE A 53 2.07 -2.66 -11.05
C ILE A 53 2.43 -3.85 -10.15
N TYR A 54 3.07 -3.59 -9.01
CA TYR A 54 3.64 -4.64 -8.16
C TYR A 54 2.87 -4.82 -6.86
N ALA A 55 2.14 -5.93 -6.72
CA ALA A 55 1.43 -6.38 -5.53
C ALA A 55 0.67 -5.26 -4.78
N GLN A 56 -0.03 -4.42 -5.53
CA GLN A 56 -0.85 -3.35 -4.95
C GLN A 56 -2.20 -3.88 -4.46
N GLY A 57 -2.68 -3.31 -3.36
CA GLY A 57 -4.10 -3.31 -3.03
C GLY A 57 -4.77 -2.16 -3.77
N ILE A 58 -5.90 -2.44 -4.41
CA ILE A 58 -6.63 -1.45 -5.23
C ILE A 58 -7.93 -1.07 -4.54
N GLY A 59 -8.18 0.24 -4.44
CA GLY A 59 -9.44 0.79 -3.99
C GLY A 59 -9.56 1.08 -2.48
N PRO A 60 -10.72 1.57 -2.04
CA PRO A 60 -11.91 1.84 -2.86
C PRO A 60 -11.69 2.98 -3.86
N VAL A 61 -12.30 2.88 -5.04
CA VAL A 61 -12.30 3.92 -6.08
C VAL A 61 -13.74 4.30 -6.35
N ASN A 62 -14.17 5.46 -5.84
CA ASN A 62 -15.55 5.92 -5.86
C ASN A 62 -15.80 6.90 -7.01
N LYS A 63 -14.82 7.75 -7.35
CA LYS A 63 -15.00 8.79 -8.38
C LYS A 63 -14.98 8.20 -9.78
N GLN A 64 -16.02 8.49 -10.56
CA GLN A 64 -16.15 8.01 -11.93
C GLN A 64 -15.01 8.46 -12.87
N ALA A 65 -14.48 9.67 -12.67
CA ALA A 65 -13.32 10.16 -13.41
C ALA A 65 -12.07 9.32 -13.13
N ASN A 66 -11.83 8.95 -11.87
CA ASN A 66 -10.70 8.12 -11.47
C ASN A 66 -10.83 6.71 -12.04
N LYS A 67 -12.03 6.12 -12.01
CA LYS A 67 -12.33 4.84 -12.66
C LYS A 67 -11.98 4.84 -14.15
N LYS A 68 -12.42 5.87 -14.89
CA LYS A 68 -12.13 6.02 -16.33
C LYS A 68 -10.63 6.17 -16.58
N LEU A 69 -9.95 6.98 -15.78
CA LEU A 69 -8.51 7.21 -15.92
C LEU A 69 -7.70 5.95 -15.61
N MET A 70 -8.04 5.25 -14.52
CA MET A 70 -7.44 3.95 -14.19
C MET A 70 -7.63 2.96 -15.34
N LYS A 71 -8.86 2.79 -15.84
CA LYS A 71 -9.12 1.91 -16.99
C LYS A 71 -8.21 2.28 -18.16
N TRP A 72 -8.14 3.55 -18.54
CA TRP A 72 -7.38 3.99 -19.71
C TRP A 72 -5.87 3.79 -19.55
N ILE A 73 -5.31 4.09 -18.37
CA ILE A 73 -3.86 4.02 -18.11
C ILE A 73 -3.43 2.58 -17.83
N LEU A 74 -4.15 1.85 -16.99
CA LEU A 74 -3.78 0.49 -16.62
C LEU A 74 -3.88 -0.47 -17.80
N ASN A 75 -4.72 -0.18 -18.80
CA ASN A 75 -4.71 -0.93 -20.07
C ASN A 75 -3.46 -0.71 -20.94
N LYS A 76 -2.52 0.13 -20.51
CA LYS A 76 -1.28 0.45 -21.25
C LYS A 76 -0.01 -0.02 -20.53
N VAL A 77 -0.13 -0.53 -19.30
CA VAL A 77 1.03 -1.04 -18.57
C VAL A 77 1.41 -2.43 -19.07
N ASP A 78 2.56 -2.92 -18.65
CA ASP A 78 3.16 -4.13 -19.23
C ASP A 78 2.91 -5.35 -18.35
N LEU A 79 2.76 -5.16 -17.04
CA LEU A 79 2.36 -6.21 -16.10
C LEU A 79 1.56 -5.66 -14.93
N ILE A 80 0.51 -6.39 -14.52
CA ILE A 80 -0.26 -6.08 -13.31
C ILE A 80 -0.22 -7.27 -12.35
N THR A 81 0.28 -7.00 -11.16
CA THR A 81 0.14 -7.89 -10.00
C THR A 81 -0.56 -7.16 -8.87
N VAL A 82 -1.52 -7.83 -8.23
CA VAL A 82 -2.27 -7.33 -7.08
C VAL A 82 -2.11 -8.27 -5.90
N ARG A 83 -2.27 -7.77 -4.67
CA ARG A 83 -2.01 -8.58 -3.47
C ARG A 83 -3.18 -9.46 -3.02
N ASP A 84 -4.37 -9.22 -3.55
CA ASP A 84 -5.60 -9.88 -3.13
C ASP A 84 -6.63 -10.00 -4.27
N ASN A 85 -7.56 -10.95 -4.14
CA ASN A 85 -8.59 -11.20 -5.15
C ASN A 85 -9.56 -10.02 -5.31
N SER A 86 -9.85 -9.29 -4.22
CA SER A 86 -10.79 -8.15 -4.29
C SER A 86 -10.26 -7.03 -5.18
N SER A 87 -8.94 -6.80 -5.16
CA SER A 87 -8.24 -5.86 -6.03
C SER A 87 -8.29 -6.30 -7.49
N LYS A 88 -8.14 -7.60 -7.75
CA LYS A 88 -8.25 -8.17 -9.11
C LYS A 88 -9.67 -7.98 -9.66
N GLU A 89 -10.68 -8.41 -8.92
CA GLU A 89 -12.09 -8.27 -9.29
C GLU A 89 -12.45 -6.81 -9.56
N LEU A 90 -11.96 -5.89 -8.73
CA LEU A 90 -12.19 -4.46 -8.94
C LEU A 90 -11.60 -3.99 -10.28
N LEU A 91 -10.35 -4.34 -10.61
CA LEU A 91 -9.73 -3.95 -11.88
C LEU A 91 -10.44 -4.56 -13.09
N GLU A 92 -10.84 -5.83 -13.00
CA GLU A 92 -11.63 -6.51 -14.04
C GLU A 92 -12.98 -5.81 -14.25
N ASN A 93 -13.69 -5.48 -13.17
CA ASN A 93 -14.95 -4.73 -13.21
C ASN A 93 -14.78 -3.29 -13.74
N LEU A 94 -13.61 -2.67 -13.56
CA LEU A 94 -13.28 -1.39 -14.19
C LEU A 94 -13.02 -1.51 -15.70
N GLY A 95 -12.88 -2.73 -16.23
CA GLY A 95 -12.58 -3.00 -17.63
C GLY A 95 -11.09 -2.88 -17.96
N VAL A 96 -10.21 -3.22 -17.01
CA VAL A 96 -8.81 -3.51 -17.29
C VAL A 96 -8.72 -4.92 -17.86
N VAL A 97 -8.41 -5.02 -19.15
CA VAL A 97 -8.45 -6.28 -19.91
C VAL A 97 -7.06 -6.76 -20.33
N GLN A 98 -6.10 -5.83 -20.43
CA GLN A 98 -4.70 -6.13 -20.71
C GLN A 98 -3.81 -5.23 -19.85
N PRO A 99 -2.65 -5.68 -19.38
CA PRO A 99 -2.16 -7.06 -19.41
C PRO A 99 -2.98 -7.95 -18.48
N SER A 100 -2.71 -9.25 -18.45
CA SER A 100 -3.33 -10.15 -17.48
C SER A 100 -3.05 -9.70 -16.04
N ILE A 101 -4.07 -9.80 -15.19
CA ILE A 101 -3.99 -9.41 -13.78
C ILE A 101 -3.68 -10.66 -12.95
N HIS A 102 -2.52 -10.66 -12.31
CA HIS A 102 -2.06 -11.75 -11.46
C HIS A 102 -2.24 -11.42 -9.98
N VAL A 103 -2.71 -12.38 -9.20
CA VAL A 103 -2.72 -12.27 -7.74
C VAL A 103 -1.39 -12.80 -7.21
N ASN A 104 -0.73 -12.03 -6.34
CA ASN A 104 0.56 -12.36 -5.74
C ASN A 104 0.51 -12.04 -4.23
N SER A 105 1.48 -12.52 -3.46
CA SER A 105 1.61 -12.16 -2.03
C SER A 105 2.08 -10.71 -1.85
N ASP A 106 1.71 -10.10 -0.72
CA ASP A 106 2.21 -8.77 -0.36
C ASP A 106 3.75 -8.81 -0.16
N PRO A 107 4.53 -7.83 -0.66
CA PRO A 107 5.98 -7.85 -0.56
C PRO A 107 6.50 -7.86 0.89
N VAL A 108 5.66 -7.55 1.89
CA VAL A 108 5.99 -7.67 3.31
C VAL A 108 6.49 -9.07 3.69
N PHE A 109 6.05 -10.11 2.98
CA PHE A 109 6.50 -11.49 3.20
C PHE A 109 7.95 -11.74 2.75
N LEU A 110 8.57 -10.80 2.03
CA LEU A 110 9.98 -10.86 1.65
C LEU A 110 10.91 -10.22 2.70
N LEU A 111 10.35 -9.63 3.76
CA LEU A 111 11.15 -9.04 4.83
C LEU A 111 11.93 -10.13 5.56
N LYS A 112 13.25 -9.92 5.69
CA LYS A 112 14.09 -10.78 6.52
C LYS A 112 13.69 -10.66 7.98
N GLU A 113 13.78 -11.77 8.70
CA GLU A 113 13.63 -11.77 10.15
C GLU A 113 14.59 -10.76 10.77
N LYS A 114 14.05 -9.88 11.62
CA LYS A 114 14.88 -9.01 12.45
C LYS A 114 15.39 -9.81 13.63
N ASN A 115 16.62 -9.53 14.06
CA ASN A 115 17.14 -10.08 15.31
C ASN A 115 16.28 -9.54 16.47
N PHE A 116 15.50 -10.44 17.07
CA PHE A 116 14.56 -10.11 18.14
C PHE A 116 15.28 -9.52 19.36
N ASN A 117 16.40 -10.12 19.77
CA ASN A 117 17.20 -9.66 20.90
C ASN A 117 17.75 -8.25 20.66
N GLN A 118 18.22 -7.95 19.46
CA GLN A 118 18.67 -6.60 19.11
C GLN A 118 17.53 -5.57 19.21
N THR A 119 16.33 -5.95 18.79
CA THR A 119 15.14 -5.08 18.85
C THR A 119 14.70 -4.81 20.28
N ILE A 120 14.73 -5.81 21.17
CA ILE A 120 14.40 -5.60 22.58
C ILE A 120 15.49 -4.80 23.30
N ASN A 121 16.77 -5.11 23.06
CA ASN A 121 17.89 -4.42 23.72
C ASN A 121 17.90 -2.92 23.44
N SER A 122 17.37 -2.49 22.29
CA SER A 122 17.21 -1.07 21.94
C SER A 122 16.01 -0.40 22.63
N HIS A 123 15.15 -1.14 23.34
CA HIS A 123 13.97 -0.66 24.05
C HIS A 123 13.95 -1.17 25.51
N PRO A 124 14.75 -0.56 26.42
CA PRO A 124 14.94 -1.06 27.78
C PRO A 124 13.64 -1.20 28.61
N TYR A 125 12.62 -0.41 28.30
CA TYR A 125 11.31 -0.50 28.95
C TYR A 125 10.54 -1.77 28.56
N ILE A 126 10.70 -2.25 27.32
CA ILE A 126 10.12 -3.52 26.87
C ILE A 126 10.83 -4.68 27.55
N GLN A 127 12.17 -4.63 27.64
CA GLN A 127 12.95 -5.66 28.36
C GLN A 127 12.45 -5.81 29.81
N LYS A 128 12.26 -4.69 30.53
CA LYS A 128 11.70 -4.72 31.89
C LYS A 128 10.31 -5.36 31.97
N LEU A 129 9.44 -5.12 30.99
CA LEU A 129 8.10 -5.74 30.94
C LEU A 129 8.19 -7.24 30.67
N ILE A 130 9.10 -7.68 29.79
CA ILE A 130 9.35 -9.10 29.51
C ILE A 130 9.89 -9.80 30.77
N ASP A 131 10.81 -9.15 31.49
CA ASP A 131 11.45 -9.71 32.69
C ASP A 131 10.52 -9.70 33.93
N SER A 132 9.38 -8.98 33.86
CA SER A 132 8.52 -8.69 35.02
C SER A 132 7.60 -9.83 35.47
N GLY A 133 7.60 -11.00 34.83
CA GLY A 133 6.95 -12.18 35.42
C GLY A 133 6.66 -13.35 34.49
N ASN A 134 6.17 -14.45 35.09
CA ASN A 134 5.79 -15.70 34.41
C ASN A 134 4.43 -15.62 33.66
N ARG A 135 3.96 -14.43 33.30
CA ARG A 135 2.68 -14.24 32.62
C ARG A 135 2.89 -13.94 31.13
N PRO A 136 1.97 -14.35 30.24
CA PRO A 136 2.05 -14.00 28.83
C PRO A 136 2.02 -12.47 28.63
N LEU A 137 2.95 -11.94 27.84
CA LEU A 137 2.96 -10.53 27.44
C LEU A 137 2.14 -10.35 26.15
N ILE A 138 1.18 -9.43 26.16
CA ILE A 138 0.33 -9.10 25.01
C ILE A 138 0.62 -7.67 24.55
N GLY A 139 1.03 -7.50 23.29
CA GLY A 139 1.19 -6.20 22.65
C GLY A 139 -0.03 -5.83 21.82
N VAL A 140 -0.63 -4.66 22.06
CA VAL A 140 -1.80 -4.17 21.32
C VAL A 140 -1.44 -2.91 20.54
N SER A 141 -1.60 -2.95 19.22
CA SER A 141 -1.37 -1.80 18.33
C SER A 141 -2.67 -1.38 17.66
N VAL A 142 -3.28 -0.31 18.18
CA VAL A 142 -4.59 0.17 17.70
C VAL A 142 -4.40 1.29 16.67
N ARG A 143 -5.00 1.10 15.50
CA ARG A 143 -5.08 2.13 14.46
C ARG A 143 -6.36 2.95 14.63
N GLU A 144 -6.26 4.26 14.50
CA GLU A 144 -7.45 5.13 14.42
C GLU A 144 -8.25 4.85 13.16
N TYR A 145 -9.56 4.68 13.31
CA TYR A 145 -10.48 4.47 12.20
C TYR A 145 -11.29 5.75 11.95
N LYS A 146 -11.10 6.35 10.77
CA LYS A 146 -11.86 7.53 10.37
C LYS A 146 -13.34 7.19 10.27
N GLY A 147 -14.18 7.97 10.96
CA GLY A 147 -15.64 7.78 10.99
C GLY A 147 -16.16 7.10 12.25
N TYR A 148 -15.28 6.64 13.14
CA TYR A 148 -15.68 6.22 14.48
C TYR A 148 -15.56 7.41 15.43
N GLY A 149 -16.68 7.89 15.97
CA GLY A 149 -16.73 9.06 16.87
C GLY A 149 -16.18 8.82 18.28
N LYS A 150 -15.57 7.66 18.55
CA LYS A 150 -15.01 7.29 19.85
C LYS A 150 -13.50 7.09 19.74
N ASP A 151 -12.80 7.41 20.82
CA ASP A 151 -11.39 7.13 20.96
C ASP A 151 -11.16 5.62 21.16
N LEU A 152 -10.91 4.93 20.05
CA LEU A 152 -10.65 3.49 20.02
C LEU A 152 -9.44 3.11 20.89
N LYS A 153 -8.41 3.97 20.95
CA LYS A 153 -7.21 3.68 21.76
C LYS A 153 -7.59 3.63 23.23
N LYS A 154 -8.41 4.58 23.69
CA LYS A 154 -8.91 4.60 25.07
C LYS A 154 -9.76 3.37 25.40
N ILE A 155 -10.66 2.98 24.50
CA ILE A 155 -11.52 1.79 24.71
C ILE A 155 -10.67 0.52 24.83
N PHE A 156 -9.69 0.34 23.94
CA PHE A 156 -8.79 -0.81 23.98
C PHE A 156 -7.92 -0.81 25.24
N ALA A 157 -7.40 0.35 25.66
CA ALA A 157 -6.64 0.45 26.90
C ALA A 157 -7.50 0.07 28.12
N GLN A 158 -8.71 0.62 28.22
CA GLN A 158 -9.64 0.28 29.30
C GLN A 158 -10.00 -1.20 29.31
N THR A 159 -10.19 -1.81 28.14
CA THR A 159 -10.49 -3.25 28.03
C THR A 159 -9.30 -4.09 28.45
N ALA A 160 -8.08 -3.66 28.12
CA ALA A 160 -6.85 -4.33 28.53
C ALA A 160 -6.63 -4.26 30.05
N ASP A 161 -7.10 -3.20 30.73
CA ASP A 161 -7.05 -3.10 32.21
C ASP A 161 -7.97 -4.14 32.91
N TYR A 162 -8.93 -4.73 32.20
CA TYR A 162 -9.83 -5.77 32.73
C TYR A 162 -9.39 -7.21 32.44
N LEU A 163 -8.33 -7.41 31.66
CA LEU A 163 -7.74 -8.72 31.31
C LEU A 163 -6.61 -9.09 32.27
#